data_AF-A0A926WSL4-F1
#
_entry.id   AF-A0A926WSL4-F1
#
_cell.length_a   1.000
_cell.length_b   1.000
_cell.length_c   1.000
_cell.angle_alpha   90.00
_cell.angle_beta   90.00
_cell.angle_gamma   90.00
#
_symmetry.space_group_name_H-M   'P 1'
#
loop_
_entity.id
_entity.type
_entity.pdbx_description
1 polymer ?
#
loop_
_entity_poly.entity_id
_entity_poly.type
_entity_poly.pdbx_seq_one_letter_code
_entity_poly.pdbx_strand_id
1 'polypeptide(L)'
;MANANFNTIHPQSISNSNSLLLTVKPCSLNEAISYQNEEVVYRFIDTYDISFEEGNDIFVETKKWLWLCAQPDIEELSMTEAFFAIDEMWHAFILFTPEYTDYCFNYFDQYLHHLPTTQREKDERKKLQEEDPVLAMEKYNQEMLKQYAVIYDKLGAETVLKWLVEYPTRYSEEVLNQRRKAKSFPGKPTPELEALAAYLQAGKKVVLKKN
;
A
#
# COMPACT_ATOMS: atom_id res chain seq x y z
N MET A 1 23.97 74.11 28.75
CA MET A 1 23.06 73.01 29.15
C MET A 1 22.27 72.66 27.90
N ALA A 2 22.55 71.50 27.30
CA ALA A 2 22.15 71.17 25.93
C ALA A 2 20.86 70.35 25.87
N ASN A 3 20.05 70.66 24.84
CA ASN A 3 18.77 70.06 24.45
C ASN A 3 18.87 68.62 23.94
N ALA A 4 17.80 67.83 24.11
CA ALA A 4 17.21 66.92 23.10
C ALA A 4 15.88 66.38 23.65
N ASN A 5 14.72 66.86 23.20
CA ASN A 5 13.90 66.39 22.06
C ASN A 5 13.61 64.89 21.99
N PHE A 6 12.33 64.58 22.23
CA PHE A 6 11.68 63.29 22.04
C PHE A 6 11.73 62.86 20.56
N ASN A 7 12.07 61.59 20.31
CA ASN A 7 11.73 60.92 19.07
C ASN A 7 11.35 59.46 19.33
N THR A 8 10.23 59.09 18.73
CA THR A 8 9.50 57.83 18.76
C THR A 8 10.35 56.69 18.19
N ILE A 9 10.49 55.58 18.91
CA ILE A 9 11.15 54.37 18.39
C ILE A 9 10.08 53.48 17.74
N HIS A 10 10.11 53.41 16.42
CA HIS A 10 9.48 52.35 15.64
C HIS A 10 10.20 51.01 15.90
N PRO A 11 9.48 49.88 15.98
CA PRO A 11 10.11 48.56 16.01
C PRO A 11 10.68 48.24 14.63
N GLN A 12 12.00 48.30 14.49
CA GLN A 12 12.71 47.76 13.34
C GLN A 12 12.72 46.23 13.42
N SER A 13 11.97 45.61 12.50
CA SER A 13 12.31 44.39 11.77
C SER A 13 13.32 43.44 12.44
N ILE A 14 12.81 42.46 13.18
CA ILE A 14 13.50 41.18 13.31
C ILE A 14 13.31 40.47 11.96
N SER A 15 14.35 40.44 11.14
CA SER A 15 14.45 39.55 9.99
C SER A 15 14.57 38.12 10.52
N ASN A 16 13.43 37.50 10.83
CA ASN A 16 13.36 36.07 11.06
C ASN A 16 13.56 35.37 9.71
N SER A 17 14.80 34.94 9.53
CA SER A 17 15.18 33.64 8.99
C SER A 17 14.24 33.10 7.91
N ASN A 18 14.67 33.21 6.66
CA ASN A 18 14.17 32.42 5.55
C ASN A 18 13.93 30.98 6.02
N SER A 19 12.66 30.65 6.24
CA SER A 19 12.18 29.29 6.17
C SER A 19 12.59 28.82 4.79
N LEU A 20 13.64 28.01 4.73
CA LEU A 20 13.85 27.08 3.63
C LEU A 20 12.64 26.15 3.66
N LEU A 21 11.52 26.61 3.11
CA LEU A 21 10.57 25.74 2.45
C LEU A 21 11.41 25.05 1.37
N LEU A 22 11.99 23.91 1.74
CA LEU A 22 12.36 22.89 0.79
C LEU A 22 11.07 22.65 0.03
N THR A 23 10.98 23.25 -1.15
CA THR A 23 9.96 22.95 -2.12
C THR A 23 10.29 21.54 -2.59
N VAL A 24 9.83 20.55 -1.81
CA VAL A 24 9.92 19.15 -2.18
C VAL A 24 9.24 19.06 -3.53
N LYS A 25 10.04 18.80 -4.58
CA LYS A 25 9.52 18.63 -5.92
C LYS A 25 8.61 17.39 -5.84
N PRO A 26 7.30 17.51 -6.08
CA PRO A 26 6.44 16.35 -6.08
C PRO A 26 6.91 15.40 -7.19
N CYS A 27 7.10 14.14 -6.84
CA CYS A 27 7.44 13.10 -7.79
C CYS A 27 6.33 12.97 -8.84
N SER A 28 6.72 13.01 -10.10
CA SER A 28 5.82 12.76 -11.22
C SER A 28 5.41 11.29 -11.26
N LEU A 29 4.25 11.01 -11.86
CA LEU A 29 3.79 9.64 -12.10
C LEU A 29 4.86 8.80 -12.81
N ASN A 30 5.53 9.39 -13.83
CA ASN A 30 6.56 8.72 -14.60
C ASN A 30 7.79 8.35 -13.76
N GLU A 31 8.21 9.22 -12.83
CA GLU A 31 9.28 8.91 -11.88
C GLU A 31 8.84 7.74 -10.98
N ALA A 32 7.64 7.82 -10.38
CA ALA A 32 7.13 6.79 -9.47
C ALA A 32 6.99 5.40 -10.12
N ILE A 33 6.53 5.30 -11.38
CA ILE A 33 6.39 4.02 -12.09
C ILE A 33 7.71 3.50 -12.68
N SER A 34 8.75 4.33 -12.77
CA SER A 34 10.06 3.93 -13.32
C SER A 34 10.83 2.97 -12.42
N TYR A 35 10.52 2.95 -11.12
CA TYR A 35 11.13 2.01 -10.16
C TYR A 35 10.91 0.56 -10.59
N GLN A 36 11.97 -0.25 -10.57
CA GLN A 36 11.92 -1.67 -10.93
C GLN A 36 12.41 -2.52 -9.76
N ASN A 37 11.73 -3.64 -9.54
CA ASN A 37 12.16 -4.68 -8.60
C ASN A 37 11.52 -6.01 -9.02
N GLU A 38 12.28 -6.84 -9.73
CA GLU A 38 11.78 -8.12 -10.23
C GLU A 38 11.47 -9.10 -9.09
N GLU A 39 12.15 -8.99 -7.95
CA GLU A 39 11.93 -9.88 -6.79
C GLU A 39 10.53 -9.71 -6.20
N VAL A 40 9.97 -8.49 -6.24
CA VAL A 40 8.58 -8.23 -5.86
C VAL A 40 7.62 -9.00 -6.78
N VAL A 41 7.89 -8.95 -8.09
CA VAL A 41 7.10 -9.67 -9.10
C VAL A 41 7.24 -11.18 -8.92
N TYR A 42 8.46 -11.69 -8.75
CA TYR A 42 8.71 -13.11 -8.49
C TYR A 42 7.98 -13.59 -7.23
N ARG A 43 8.02 -12.81 -6.15
CA ARG A 43 7.29 -13.13 -4.91
C ARG A 43 5.79 -13.23 -5.13
N PHE A 44 5.23 -12.34 -5.95
CA PHE A 44 3.81 -12.34 -6.28
C PHE A 44 3.44 -13.56 -7.12
N ILE A 45 4.19 -13.88 -8.18
CA ILE A 45 3.93 -15.06 -9.02
C ILE A 45 4.32 -16.39 -8.35
N ASP A 46 5.15 -16.38 -7.30
CA ASP A 46 5.37 -17.56 -6.45
C ASP A 46 4.13 -17.86 -5.60
N THR A 47 3.29 -16.86 -5.37
CA THR A 47 2.01 -17.01 -4.66
C THR A 47 0.90 -17.42 -5.61
N TYR A 48 0.86 -16.84 -6.80
CA TYR A 48 -0.22 -17.00 -7.79
C TYR A 48 0.30 -17.53 -9.12
N ASP A 49 -0.39 -18.51 -9.71
CA ASP A 49 -0.08 -19.05 -11.03
C ASP A 49 -0.45 -18.07 -12.15
N ILE A 50 0.39 -17.07 -12.32
CA ILE A 50 0.32 -16.03 -13.35
C ILE A 50 1.70 -15.85 -13.98
N SER A 51 1.74 -15.29 -15.18
CA SER A 51 3.00 -15.00 -15.86
C SER A 51 3.74 -13.82 -15.22
N PHE A 52 5.06 -13.74 -15.44
CA PHE A 52 5.86 -12.59 -15.02
C PHE A 52 5.36 -11.28 -15.66
N GLU A 53 4.94 -11.31 -16.92
CA GLU A 53 4.40 -10.15 -17.63
C GLU A 53 3.14 -9.61 -16.96
N GLU A 54 2.20 -10.49 -16.60
CA GLU A 54 0.99 -10.13 -15.86
C GLU A 54 1.33 -9.60 -14.46
N GLY A 55 2.26 -10.24 -13.74
CA GLY A 55 2.71 -9.77 -12.43
C GLY A 55 3.39 -8.39 -12.51
N ASN A 56 4.21 -8.16 -13.52
CA ASN A 56 4.88 -6.88 -13.74
C ASN A 56 3.88 -5.78 -14.12
N ASP A 57 2.87 -6.11 -14.93
CA ASP A 57 1.76 -5.20 -15.24
C ASP A 57 1.03 -4.75 -13.96
N ILE A 58 0.68 -5.70 -13.09
CA ILE A 58 0.05 -5.40 -11.79
C ILE A 58 0.98 -4.53 -10.93
N PHE A 59 2.30 -4.81 -10.92
CA PHE A 59 3.25 -3.99 -10.16
C PHE A 59 3.35 -2.55 -10.66
N VAL A 60 3.26 -2.33 -11.98
CA VAL A 60 3.18 -0.98 -12.56
C VAL A 60 1.90 -0.27 -12.09
N GLU A 61 0.75 -0.94 -12.12
CA GLU A 61 -0.51 -0.36 -11.64
C GLU A 61 -0.49 -0.10 -10.12
N THR A 62 0.12 -0.96 -9.32
CA THR A 62 0.33 -0.73 -7.88
C THR A 62 1.14 0.53 -7.63
N LYS A 63 2.20 0.79 -8.40
CA LYS A 63 2.96 2.06 -8.27
C LYS A 63 2.12 3.29 -8.64
N LYS A 64 1.20 3.19 -9.61
CA LYS A 64 0.24 4.29 -9.87
C LYS A 64 -0.70 4.52 -8.69
N TRP A 65 -1.19 3.44 -8.07
CA TRP A 65 -2.01 3.54 -6.86
C TRP A 65 -1.26 4.22 -5.71
N LEU A 66 -0.02 3.80 -5.44
CA LEU A 66 0.84 4.43 -4.42
C LEU A 66 1.09 5.90 -4.72
N TRP A 67 1.33 6.25 -5.99
CA TRP A 67 1.47 7.64 -6.39
C TRP A 67 0.20 8.46 -6.11
N LEU A 68 -1.01 7.91 -6.34
CA LEU A 68 -2.26 8.57 -5.97
C LEU A 68 -2.37 8.78 -4.45
N CYS A 69 -2.06 7.75 -3.65
CA CYS A 69 -2.08 7.85 -2.19
C CYS A 69 -1.09 8.91 -1.65
N ALA A 70 -0.03 9.21 -2.38
CA ALA A 70 0.96 10.22 -2.01
C ALA A 70 0.56 11.66 -2.37
N GLN A 71 -0.53 11.87 -3.14
CA GLN A 71 -0.88 13.21 -3.58
C GLN A 71 -1.53 14.03 -2.46
N PRO A 72 -1.06 15.27 -2.21
CA PRO A 72 -1.56 16.09 -1.11
C PRO A 72 -2.97 16.63 -1.33
N ASP A 73 -3.47 16.62 -2.58
CA ASP A 73 -4.78 17.10 -2.97
C ASP A 73 -5.83 15.99 -3.13
N ILE A 74 -5.46 14.75 -2.81
CA ILE A 74 -6.34 13.58 -2.89
C ILE A 74 -6.75 13.18 -1.46
N GLU A 75 -8.06 13.12 -1.22
CA GLU A 75 -8.61 12.53 0.00
C GLU A 75 -8.32 11.03 0.08
N GLU A 76 -8.47 10.43 1.25
CA GLU A 76 -8.19 9.01 1.47
C GLU A 76 -8.92 8.11 0.47
N LEU A 77 -8.16 7.27 -0.23
CA LEU A 77 -8.67 6.32 -1.22
C LEU A 77 -8.98 4.98 -0.56
N SER A 78 -10.11 4.39 -0.93
CA SER A 78 -10.55 3.11 -0.40
C SER A 78 -10.08 1.94 -1.26
N MET A 79 -9.42 0.97 -0.63
CA MET A 79 -9.08 -0.30 -1.25
C MET A 79 -10.29 -1.24 -1.24
N THR A 80 -11.05 -1.25 -2.33
CA THR A 80 -12.23 -2.13 -2.53
C THR A 80 -11.88 -3.39 -3.32
N GLU A 81 -12.85 -4.30 -3.45
CA GLU A 81 -12.70 -5.57 -4.18
C GLU A 81 -12.23 -5.39 -5.63
N ALA A 82 -12.56 -4.26 -6.28
CA ALA A 82 -12.11 -3.97 -7.65
C ALA A 82 -10.57 -3.87 -7.76
N PHE A 83 -9.89 -3.54 -6.65
CA PHE A 83 -8.45 -3.33 -6.59
C PHE A 83 -7.71 -4.50 -5.93
N PHE A 84 -8.34 -5.67 -5.77
CA PHE A 84 -7.78 -6.80 -5.04
C PHE A 84 -6.37 -7.20 -5.50
N ALA A 85 -6.12 -7.26 -6.81
CA ALA A 85 -4.78 -7.59 -7.33
C ALA A 85 -3.72 -6.53 -6.99
N ILE A 86 -4.12 -5.25 -7.01
CA ILE A 86 -3.25 -4.12 -6.63
C ILE A 86 -2.92 -4.21 -5.13
N ASP A 87 -3.92 -4.53 -4.31
CA ASP A 87 -3.79 -4.74 -2.87
C ASP A 87 -2.80 -5.87 -2.53
N GLU A 88 -3.00 -7.04 -3.16
CA GLU A 88 -2.13 -8.19 -2.97
C GLU A 88 -0.68 -7.95 -3.45
N MET A 89 -0.51 -7.19 -4.54
CA MET A 89 0.81 -6.79 -4.99
C MET A 89 1.46 -5.77 -4.05
N TRP A 90 0.67 -4.87 -3.46
CA TRP A 90 1.18 -3.96 -2.43
C TRP A 90 1.62 -4.72 -1.18
N HIS A 91 0.87 -5.73 -0.75
CA HIS A 91 1.30 -6.65 0.31
C HIS A 91 2.63 -7.33 -0.05
N ALA A 92 2.79 -7.82 -1.29
CA ALA A 92 4.05 -8.41 -1.74
C ALA A 92 5.21 -7.40 -1.68
N PHE A 93 4.99 -6.15 -2.10
CA PHE A 93 6.01 -5.11 -2.10
C PHE A 93 6.43 -4.73 -0.68
N ILE A 94 5.49 -4.57 0.27
CA ILE A 94 5.79 -4.23 1.67
C ILE A 94 6.74 -5.26 2.31
N LEU A 95 6.68 -6.53 1.93
CA LEU A 95 7.56 -7.57 2.47
C LEU A 95 9.04 -7.35 2.11
N PHE A 96 9.33 -6.61 1.04
CA PHE A 96 10.67 -6.10 0.71
C PHE A 96 10.90 -4.79 1.46
N THR A 97 10.92 -4.89 2.80
CA THR A 97 10.80 -3.73 3.68
C THR A 97 11.88 -2.65 3.46
N PRO A 98 13.17 -2.98 3.21
CA PRO A 98 14.16 -1.94 2.89
C PRO A 98 13.84 -1.24 1.58
N GLU A 99 13.56 -2.00 0.52
CA GLU A 99 13.30 -1.48 -0.82
C GLU A 99 11.99 -0.68 -0.88
N TYR A 100 10.95 -1.12 -0.18
CA TYR A 100 9.69 -0.40 -0.07
C TYR A 100 9.85 0.90 0.71
N THR A 101 10.65 0.89 1.78
CA THR A 101 10.96 2.10 2.56
C THR A 101 11.73 3.10 1.71
N ASP A 102 12.77 2.65 1.01
CA ASP A 102 13.55 3.47 0.11
C ASP A 102 12.69 4.01 -1.03
N TYR A 103 11.80 3.20 -1.60
CA TYR A 103 10.83 3.66 -2.60
C TYR A 103 9.95 4.78 -2.03
N CYS A 104 9.34 4.58 -0.86
CA CYS A 104 8.47 5.57 -0.26
C CYS A 104 9.18 6.91 -0.01
N PHE A 105 10.38 6.90 0.59
CA PHE A 105 11.09 8.15 0.88
C PHE A 105 11.73 8.79 -0.35
N ASN A 106 12.27 8.01 -1.29
CA ASN A 106 12.90 8.58 -2.48
C ASN A 106 11.88 9.16 -3.48
N TYR A 107 10.66 8.60 -3.54
CA TYR A 107 9.64 9.05 -4.48
C TYR A 107 8.56 9.91 -3.82
N PHE A 108 8.26 9.77 -2.53
CA PHE A 108 7.12 10.50 -1.92
C PHE A 108 7.51 11.34 -0.70
N ASP A 109 8.76 11.26 -0.23
CA ASP A 109 9.26 11.90 1.01
C ASP A 109 8.46 11.51 2.27
N GLN A 110 7.73 10.39 2.20
CA GLN A 110 6.93 9.86 3.30
C GLN A 110 6.73 8.36 3.16
N TYR A 111 6.57 7.66 4.28
CA TYR A 111 6.20 6.26 4.29
C TYR A 111 4.70 6.08 4.03
N LEU A 112 4.32 5.38 2.97
CA LEU A 112 2.92 5.06 2.71
C LEU A 112 2.50 3.86 3.55
N HIS A 113 1.69 4.11 4.56
CA HIS A 113 1.16 3.05 5.42
C HIS A 113 -0.01 2.34 4.74
N HIS A 114 0.07 1.02 4.64
CA HIS A 114 -1.08 0.18 4.31
C HIS A 114 -1.85 -0.13 5.60
N LEU A 115 -3.07 0.40 5.71
CA LEU A 115 -3.91 0.26 6.89
C LEU A 115 -5.12 -0.63 6.55
N PRO A 116 -5.21 -1.84 7.12
CA PRO A 116 -6.38 -2.67 6.93
C PRO A 116 -7.62 -2.02 7.53
N THR A 117 -8.79 -2.22 6.90
CA THR A 117 -10.06 -1.83 7.52
C THR A 117 -10.22 -2.50 8.88
N THR A 118 -10.47 -1.69 9.91
CA THR A 118 -10.66 -2.16 11.28
C THR A 118 -11.94 -2.97 11.44
N GLN A 119 -12.01 -3.83 12.47
CA GLN A 119 -13.23 -4.57 12.77
C GLN A 119 -14.40 -3.63 13.07
N ARG A 120 -14.15 -2.51 13.78
CA ARG A 120 -15.17 -1.52 14.09
C ARG A 120 -15.81 -0.93 12.83
N GLU A 121 -15.00 -0.54 11.84
CA GLU A 121 -15.50 -0.01 10.56
C GLU A 121 -16.29 -1.07 9.78
N LYS A 122 -15.85 -2.33 9.80
CA LYS A 122 -16.59 -3.45 9.19
C LYS A 122 -17.96 -3.62 9.85
N ASP A 123 -18.01 -3.58 11.17
CA ASP A 123 -19.25 -3.72 11.95
C ASP A 123 -20.20 -2.54 11.71
N GLU A 124 -19.68 -1.31 11.67
CA GLU A 124 -20.46 -0.10 11.36
C GLU A 124 -21.07 -0.15 9.96
N ARG A 125 -20.29 -0.55 8.94
CA ARG A 125 -20.80 -0.74 7.57
C ARG A 125 -21.85 -1.83 7.50
N LYS A 126 -21.59 -2.98 8.15
CA LYS A 126 -22.55 -4.10 8.20
C LYS A 126 -23.86 -3.66 8.87
N LYS A 127 -23.78 -2.96 9.99
CA LYS A 127 -24.95 -2.43 10.69
C LYS A 127 -25.77 -1.50 9.79
N LEU A 128 -25.12 -0.56 9.11
CA LEU A 128 -25.80 0.34 8.18
C LEU A 128 -26.46 -0.43 7.03
N GLN A 129 -25.78 -1.43 6.47
CA GLN A 129 -26.31 -2.29 5.41
C GLN A 129 -27.55 -3.08 5.83
N GLU A 130 -27.62 -3.50 7.11
CA GLU A 130 -28.76 -4.21 7.68
C GLU A 130 -29.92 -3.27 8.06
N GLU A 131 -29.62 -2.09 8.60
CA GLU A 131 -30.63 -1.12 9.07
C GLU A 131 -31.24 -0.30 7.93
N ASP A 132 -30.43 0.15 6.97
CA ASP A 132 -30.84 0.95 5.82
C ASP A 132 -30.00 0.61 4.57
N PRO A 133 -30.34 -0.49 3.86
CA PRO A 133 -29.58 -0.97 2.72
C PRO A 133 -29.56 0.02 1.54
N VAL A 134 -30.59 0.87 1.41
CA VAL A 134 -30.66 1.86 0.33
C VAL A 134 -29.67 2.99 0.61
N LEU A 135 -29.67 3.53 1.83
CA LEU A 135 -28.70 4.56 2.23
C LEU A 135 -27.27 4.03 2.21
N ALA A 136 -27.04 2.77 2.62
CA ALA A 136 -25.74 2.13 2.57
C ALA A 136 -25.19 2.09 1.13
N MET A 137 -26.02 1.62 0.19
CA MET A 137 -25.67 1.55 -1.23
C MET A 137 -25.47 2.94 -1.84
N GLU A 138 -26.30 3.92 -1.49
CA GLU A 138 -26.14 5.29 -1.98
C GLU A 138 -24.82 5.92 -1.54
N LYS A 139 -24.46 5.78 -0.25
CA LYS A 139 -23.18 6.27 0.27
C LYS A 139 -21.99 5.60 -0.41
N TYR A 140 -22.01 4.27 -0.52
CA TYR A 140 -20.98 3.51 -1.21
C TYR A 140 -20.79 3.99 -2.65
N ASN A 141 -21.89 4.14 -3.41
CA ASN A 141 -21.83 4.62 -4.79
C ASN A 141 -21.29 6.04 -4.88
N GLN A 142 -21.67 6.94 -3.96
CA GLN A 142 -21.15 8.31 -3.94
C GLN A 142 -19.64 8.35 -3.64
N GLU A 143 -19.15 7.54 -2.70
CA GLU A 143 -17.73 7.42 -2.39
C GLU A 143 -16.95 6.85 -3.58
N MET A 144 -17.45 5.78 -4.19
CA MET A 144 -16.82 5.18 -5.37
C MET A 144 -16.80 6.12 -6.57
N LEU A 145 -17.89 6.86 -6.83
CA LEU A 145 -17.91 7.85 -7.91
C LEU A 145 -16.85 8.95 -7.73
N LYS A 146 -16.65 9.44 -6.49
CA LYS A 146 -15.59 10.42 -6.20
C LYS A 146 -14.21 9.82 -6.46
N GLN A 147 -13.95 8.63 -5.94
CA GLN A 147 -12.68 7.94 -6.13
C GLN A 147 -12.39 7.68 -7.62
N TYR A 148 -13.38 7.24 -8.39
CA TYR A 148 -13.22 6.96 -9.82
C TYR A 148 -13.01 8.23 -10.64
N ALA A 149 -13.65 9.34 -10.25
CA ALA A 149 -13.40 10.65 -10.85
C ALA A 149 -11.94 11.10 -10.61
N VAL A 150 -11.42 10.92 -9.39
CA VAL A 150 -10.01 11.22 -9.09
C VAL A 150 -9.06 10.36 -9.92
N ILE A 151 -9.32 9.05 -10.02
CA ILE A 151 -8.50 8.14 -10.83
C ILE A 151 -8.55 8.56 -12.31
N TYR A 152 -9.73 8.92 -12.82
CA TYR A 152 -9.88 9.41 -14.19
C TYR A 152 -9.08 10.70 -14.43
N ASP A 153 -9.23 11.68 -13.56
CA ASP A 153 -8.60 12.99 -13.71
C ASP A 153 -7.07 12.91 -13.63
N LYS A 154 -6.55 11.99 -12.81
CA LYS A 154 -5.10 11.86 -12.55
C LYS A 154 -4.41 10.83 -13.45
N LEU A 155 -5.07 9.73 -13.80
CA LEU A 155 -4.49 8.58 -14.50
C LEU A 155 -5.17 8.22 -15.83
N GLY A 156 -6.27 8.88 -16.18
CA GLY A 156 -6.97 8.73 -17.45
C GLY A 156 -7.92 7.53 -17.55
N ALA A 157 -8.72 7.54 -18.63
CA ALA A 157 -9.78 6.56 -18.88
C ALA A 157 -9.27 5.11 -18.99
N GLU A 158 -8.09 4.90 -19.57
CA GLU A 158 -7.50 3.57 -19.73
C GLU A 158 -7.25 2.91 -18.37
N THR A 159 -6.72 3.67 -17.41
CA THR A 159 -6.49 3.16 -16.04
C THR A 159 -7.81 2.83 -15.35
N VAL A 160 -8.84 3.67 -15.50
CA VAL A 160 -10.18 3.40 -14.94
C VAL A 160 -10.76 2.11 -15.49
N LEU A 161 -10.76 1.94 -16.82
CA LEU A 161 -11.29 0.72 -17.45
C LEU A 161 -10.50 -0.52 -17.02
N LYS A 162 -9.18 -0.40 -16.93
CA LYS A 162 -8.31 -1.49 -16.49
C LYS A 162 -8.64 -1.90 -15.05
N TRP A 163 -8.72 -0.95 -14.13
CA TRP A 163 -8.93 -1.25 -12.71
C TRP A 163 -10.38 -1.65 -12.38
N LEU A 164 -11.38 -1.14 -13.10
CA LEU A 164 -12.80 -1.37 -12.77
C LEU A 164 -13.47 -2.45 -13.61
N VAL A 165 -12.91 -2.81 -14.76
CA VAL A 165 -13.51 -3.80 -15.67
C VAL A 165 -12.57 -4.97 -15.89
N GLU A 166 -11.33 -4.71 -16.29
CA GLU A 166 -10.39 -5.77 -16.65
C GLU A 166 -9.90 -6.54 -15.42
N TYR A 167 -9.36 -5.84 -14.41
CA TYR A 167 -8.77 -6.46 -13.23
C TYR A 167 -9.76 -7.25 -12.39
N PRO A 168 -11.00 -6.78 -12.13
CA PRO A 168 -11.99 -7.60 -11.41
C PRO A 168 -12.38 -8.86 -12.19
N THR A 169 -12.26 -8.86 -13.52
CA THR A 169 -12.52 -10.05 -14.34
C THR A 169 -11.34 -11.02 -14.32
N ARG A 170 -10.11 -10.51 -14.42
CA ARG A 170 -8.89 -11.32 -14.55
C ARG A 170 -8.27 -11.76 -13.23
N TYR A 171 -8.44 -10.94 -12.19
CA TYR A 171 -7.68 -10.99 -10.95
C TYR A 171 -8.55 -10.65 -9.72
N SER A 172 -9.85 -10.95 -9.75
CA SER A 172 -10.66 -10.92 -8.53
C SER A 172 -10.08 -11.84 -7.46
N GLU A 173 -10.50 -11.62 -6.21
CA GLU A 173 -10.17 -12.50 -5.09
C GLU A 173 -10.43 -13.98 -5.42
N GLU A 174 -11.60 -14.29 -5.97
CA GLU A 174 -11.95 -15.66 -6.35
C GLU A 174 -10.97 -16.23 -7.38
N VAL A 175 -10.67 -15.48 -8.45
CA VAL A 175 -9.80 -15.95 -9.54
C VAL A 175 -8.36 -16.13 -9.06
N LEU A 176 -7.81 -15.17 -8.31
CA LEU A 176 -6.45 -15.30 -7.78
C LEU A 176 -6.34 -16.43 -6.76
N ASN A 177 -7.33 -16.61 -5.89
CA ASN A 177 -7.33 -17.73 -4.94
C ASN A 177 -7.36 -19.10 -5.64
N GLN A 178 -8.09 -19.24 -6.74
CA GLN A 178 -8.06 -20.47 -7.56
C GLN A 178 -6.68 -20.72 -8.19
N ARG A 179 -5.92 -19.65 -8.47
CA ARG A 179 -4.55 -19.72 -9.00
C ARG A 179 -3.49 -19.80 -7.91
N ARG A 180 -3.86 -19.83 -6.63
CA ARG A 180 -2.88 -19.83 -5.54
C ARG A 180 -2.07 -21.12 -5.52
N LYS A 181 -0.75 -21.01 -5.60
CA LYS A 181 0.17 -22.16 -5.60
C LYS A 181 0.17 -22.86 -4.25
N ALA A 182 0.21 -24.19 -4.27
CA ALA A 182 0.42 -24.97 -3.06
C ALA A 182 1.84 -24.73 -2.52
N LYS A 183 1.99 -24.63 -1.19
CA LYS A 183 3.33 -24.54 -0.58
C LYS A 183 4.11 -25.83 -0.88
N SER A 184 5.32 -25.69 -1.43
CA SER A 184 6.14 -26.82 -1.88
C SER A 184 6.78 -27.63 -0.74
N PHE A 185 6.88 -27.06 0.46
CA PHE A 185 7.40 -27.77 1.63
C PHE A 185 6.32 -28.56 2.34
N PRO A 186 6.63 -29.79 2.82
CA PRO A 186 5.71 -30.50 3.69
C PRO A 186 5.44 -29.61 4.91
N GLY A 187 4.21 -29.12 5.03
CA GLY A 187 3.77 -28.36 6.20
C GLY A 187 3.75 -29.18 7.49
N LYS A 188 4.14 -30.46 7.41
CA LYS A 188 4.30 -31.38 8.52
C LYS A 188 5.79 -31.66 8.73
N PRO A 189 6.28 -31.64 9.98
CA PRO A 189 7.61 -32.13 10.29
C PRO A 189 7.77 -33.56 9.75
N THR A 190 8.99 -33.93 9.35
CA THR A 190 9.27 -35.32 9.00
C THR A 190 9.13 -36.20 10.25
N PRO A 191 8.93 -37.52 10.11
CA PRO A 191 8.89 -38.43 11.26
C PRO A 191 10.09 -38.30 12.19
N GLU A 192 11.27 -37.98 11.66
CA GLU A 192 12.49 -37.73 12.44
C GLU A 192 12.39 -36.46 13.29
N LEU A 193 11.79 -35.39 12.75
CA LEU A 193 11.55 -34.15 13.48
C LEU A 193 10.41 -34.31 14.50
N GLU A 194 9.39 -35.12 14.19
CA GLU A 194 8.35 -35.50 15.16
C GLU A 194 8.93 -36.32 16.32
N ALA A 195 9.80 -37.28 16.03
CA ALA A 195 10.50 -38.06 17.04
C ALA A 195 11.43 -37.20 17.90
N LEU A 196 12.13 -36.24 17.30
CA LEU A 196 12.92 -35.24 18.02
C LEU A 196 12.05 -34.40 18.96
N ALA A 197 10.89 -33.92 18.49
CA ALA A 197 9.95 -33.16 19.30
C ALA A 197 9.45 -33.98 20.49
N ALA A 198 9.06 -35.24 20.28
CA ALA A 198 8.65 -36.15 21.36
C ALA A 198 9.78 -36.42 22.37
N TYR A 199 11.03 -36.55 21.89
CA TYR A 199 12.21 -36.74 22.72
C TYR A 199 12.50 -35.53 23.60
N LEU A 200 12.39 -34.31 23.06
CA LEU A 200 12.52 -33.05 23.80
C LEU A 200 11.38 -32.88 24.81
N GLN A 201 10.14 -33.20 24.42
CA GLN A 201 8.96 -33.13 25.30
C GLN A 201 9.10 -34.07 26.52
N ALA A 202 9.79 -35.20 26.36
CA ALA A 202 10.13 -36.10 27.47
C ALA A 202 11.28 -35.58 28.37
N GLY A 203 11.70 -34.33 28.21
CA GLY A 203 12.74 -33.69 29.03
C GLY A 203 14.17 -34.15 28.71
N LYS A 204 14.37 -34.86 27.61
CA LYS A 204 15.68 -35.40 27.24
C LYS A 204 16.47 -34.36 26.46
N LYS A 205 17.78 -34.28 26.72
CA LYS A 205 18.70 -33.39 26.01
C LYS A 205 19.22 -34.04 24.74
N VAL A 206 19.25 -33.27 23.66
CA VAL A 206 19.79 -33.69 22.37
C VAL A 206 21.21 -33.13 22.25
N VAL A 207 22.17 -34.00 21.95
CA VAL A 207 23.55 -33.58 21.65
C VAL A 207 23.74 -33.73 20.14
N LEU A 208 23.73 -32.61 19.42
CA LEU A 208 24.07 -32.61 17.99
C LEU A 208 25.57 -32.82 17.87
N LYS A 209 25.98 -33.92 17.23
CA LYS A 209 27.38 -34.06 16.79
C LYS A 209 27.59 -33.09 15.64
N LYS A 210 28.50 -32.13 15.82
CA LYS A 210 29.03 -31.36 14.68
C LYS A 210 29.84 -32.33 13.82
N ASN A 211 29.42 -32.48 12.56
CA ASN A 211 30.26 -33.06 11.52
C ASN A 211 31.28 -32.01 11.06
#